data_AF-A0AAE4MWK4-F1
#
_entry.id   AF-A0AAE4MWK4-F1
#
_cell.length_a   1.000
_cell.length_b   1.000
_cell.length_c   1.000
_cell.angle_alpha   90.00
_cell.angle_beta   90.00
_cell.angle_gamma   90.00
#
_symmetry.space_group_name_H-M   'P 1'
#
loop_
_entity.id
_entity.type
_entity.pdbx_description
1 polymer ?
#
loop_
_entity_poly.entity_id
_entity_poly.type
_entity_poly.pdbx_seq_one_letter_code
_entity_poly.pdbx_strand_id
1 'polypeptide(L)'
;MKGKKKQSQLSEEKPSMFDFSHLSGKTKTKSESDNGNVPLKLDSDDTRIARPKQHSRGHNVAVSPEAKNNPVLAVRLLKETELSSKKIKLQLASSPMALSVFTQKFMEE
;
A
#
# COMPACT_ATOMS: atom_id res chain seq x y z
N MET A 1 -29.14 46.93 44.75
CA MET A 1 -28.56 47.66 43.61
C MET A 1 -28.10 46.65 42.55
N LYS A 2 -28.51 46.88 41.29
CA LYS A 2 -27.97 46.41 39.99
C LYS A 2 -26.77 45.45 40.07
N GLY A 3 -26.81 44.19 39.61
CA GLY A 3 -27.11 43.76 38.25
C GLY A 3 -25.85 43.86 37.37
N LYS A 4 -25.13 42.74 37.14
CA LYS A 4 -24.22 42.57 35.98
C LYS A 4 -24.25 41.11 35.51
N LYS A 5 -25.06 40.86 34.48
CA LYS A 5 -24.96 39.68 33.62
C LYS A 5 -23.62 39.75 32.87
N LYS A 6 -22.77 38.73 32.94
CA LYS A 6 -21.70 38.55 31.94
C LYS A 6 -22.29 37.74 30.79
N GLN A 7 -22.37 38.40 29.64
CA GLN A 7 -22.83 37.84 28.37
C GLN A 7 -21.91 36.68 27.95
N SER A 8 -22.53 35.59 27.54
CA SER A 8 -21.93 34.54 26.72
C SER A 8 -21.59 35.13 25.35
N GLN A 9 -20.30 35.35 25.06
CA GLN A 9 -19.86 35.55 23.69
C GLN A 9 -19.75 34.18 23.03
N LEU A 10 -20.82 33.74 22.37
CA LEU A 10 -20.74 32.78 21.28
C LEU A 10 -20.02 33.51 20.14
N SER A 11 -18.73 33.25 19.98
CA SER A 11 -18.04 33.61 18.75
C SER A 11 -18.58 32.71 17.64
N GLU A 12 -19.27 33.32 16.67
CA GLU A 12 -19.60 32.69 15.40
C GLU A 12 -18.30 32.38 14.65
N GLU A 13 -17.70 31.22 14.92
CA GLU A 13 -16.69 30.66 14.05
C GLU A 13 -17.39 30.15 12.79
N LYS A 14 -17.31 30.93 11.71
CA LYS A 14 -17.56 30.39 10.36
C LYS A 14 -16.65 29.18 10.21
N PRO A 15 -17.17 27.96 9.95
CA PRO A 15 -16.30 26.83 9.69
C PRO A 15 -15.50 27.16 8.44
N SER A 16 -14.20 27.38 8.61
CA SER A 16 -13.25 27.37 7.51
C SER A 16 -13.45 26.05 6.78
N MET A 17 -13.86 26.10 5.51
CA MET A 17 -14.08 24.91 4.68
C MET A 17 -12.80 24.08 4.48
N PHE A 18 -11.65 24.59 4.97
CA PHE A 18 -10.34 23.97 4.92
C PHE A 18 -9.68 24.00 6.31
N ASP A 19 -10.36 23.45 7.32
CA ASP A 19 -9.71 23.18 8.60
C ASP A 19 -9.07 21.78 8.61
N PHE A 20 -7.74 21.75 8.53
CA PHE A 20 -6.91 20.54 8.61
C PHE A 20 -6.42 20.27 10.04
N SER A 21 -7.01 20.89 11.06
CA SER A 21 -6.70 20.65 12.47
C SER A 21 -6.79 19.16 12.86
N HIS A 22 -7.58 18.35 12.13
CA HIS A 22 -7.62 16.88 12.26
C HIS A 22 -6.36 16.15 11.73
N LEU A 23 -5.64 16.69 10.75
CA LEU A 23 -4.38 16.10 10.25
C LEU A 23 -3.24 16.23 11.28
N SER A 24 -3.35 17.19 12.19
CA SER A 24 -2.41 17.39 13.30
C SER A 24 -2.67 16.46 14.50
N GLY A 25 -3.49 15.41 14.32
CA GLY A 25 -3.80 14.41 15.35
C GLY A 25 -2.58 13.59 15.76
N LYS A 26 -1.94 14.00 16.85
CA LYS A 26 -0.97 13.22 17.64
C LYS A 26 -1.54 11.81 17.88
N THR A 27 -0.78 10.78 17.54
CA THR A 27 -1.10 9.37 17.74
C THR A 27 -1.37 9.09 19.23
N LYS A 28 -2.64 9.10 19.64
CA LYS A 28 -3.07 8.48 20.89
C LYS A 28 -3.18 6.98 20.64
N THR A 29 -2.08 6.28 20.87
CA THR A 29 -2.09 4.85 21.13
C THR A 29 -2.97 4.59 22.36
N LYS A 30 -4.14 3.99 22.18
CA LYS A 30 -4.78 2.99 23.06
C LYS A 30 -6.06 2.50 22.38
N SER A 31 -5.93 1.50 21.52
CA SER A 31 -7.00 0.53 21.32
C SER A 31 -6.50 -0.77 21.90
N GLU A 32 -7.13 -1.18 22.99
CA GLU A 32 -6.95 -2.44 23.68
C GLU A 32 -7.03 -3.59 22.67
N SER A 33 -5.97 -4.40 22.62
CA SER A 33 -6.05 -5.77 22.17
C SER A 33 -5.59 -6.61 23.35
N ASP A 34 -6.57 -7.13 24.07
CA ASP A 34 -6.41 -8.31 24.89
C ASP A 34 -6.01 -9.46 23.95
N ASN A 35 -4.70 -9.67 23.86
CA ASN A 35 -4.13 -10.93 23.44
C ASN A 35 -3.01 -11.19 24.44
N GLY A 36 -3.35 -11.99 25.45
CA GLY A 36 -2.40 -12.48 26.45
C GLY A 36 -1.16 -13.04 25.78
N ASN A 37 -0.09 -12.23 25.75
CA ASN A 37 1.25 -12.66 25.41
C ASN A 37 2.09 -12.49 26.67
N VAL A 38 2.15 -13.57 27.45
CA VAL A 38 3.08 -13.69 28.56
C VAL A 38 4.50 -13.73 27.95
N PRO A 39 5.41 -12.79 28.29
CA PRO A 39 6.75 -12.80 27.75
C PRO A 39 7.55 -13.93 28.40
N LEU A 40 7.74 -15.05 27.68
CA LEU A 40 8.80 -15.98 28.02
C LEU A 40 10.13 -15.35 27.61
N LYS A 41 10.88 -14.86 28.59
CA LYS A 41 12.30 -14.58 28.44
C LYS A 41 13.02 -15.89 28.12
N LEU A 42 13.79 -15.92 27.03
CA LEU A 42 14.92 -16.82 26.93
C LEU A 42 16.02 -16.16 26.10
N ASP A 43 17.11 -15.90 26.81
CA ASP A 43 18.38 -15.39 26.31
C ASP A 43 18.95 -16.34 25.26
N SER A 44 19.43 -15.81 24.13
CA SER A 44 20.56 -16.35 23.35
C SER A 44 20.80 -15.46 22.12
N ASP A 45 22.05 -15.02 21.99
CA ASP A 45 22.59 -14.27 20.85
C ASP A 45 22.39 -15.03 19.53
N ASP A 46 21.39 -14.60 18.77
CA ASP A 46 21.31 -14.87 17.33
C ASP A 46 20.79 -13.58 16.70
N THR A 47 21.66 -12.85 16.02
CA THR A 47 21.29 -11.75 15.14
C THR A 47 20.50 -12.33 13.98
N ARG A 48 19.21 -12.61 14.22
CA ARG A 48 18.24 -12.97 13.20
C ARG A 48 18.11 -11.76 12.29
N ILE A 49 18.93 -11.71 11.26
CA ILE A 49 18.74 -10.81 10.12
C ILE A 49 17.29 -10.98 9.71
N ALA A 50 16.46 -9.98 10.00
CA ALA A 50 15.03 -10.06 9.77
C ALA A 50 14.83 -10.40 8.29
N ARG A 51 14.32 -11.60 8.01
CA ARG A 51 14.15 -12.08 6.64
C ARG A 51 13.31 -11.01 5.91
N PRO A 52 13.80 -10.45 4.78
CA PRO A 52 13.11 -9.37 4.12
C PRO A 52 11.67 -9.79 3.85
N LYS A 53 10.74 -8.90 4.22
CA LYS A 53 9.29 -9.10 4.15
C LYS A 53 8.96 -9.67 2.79
N GLN A 54 8.53 -10.93 2.77
CA GLN A 54 8.18 -11.59 1.52
C GLN A 54 6.98 -10.85 0.93
N HIS A 55 7.18 -10.18 -0.20
CA HIS A 55 6.10 -9.51 -0.90
C HIS A 55 5.18 -10.53 -1.57
N SER A 56 3.94 -10.12 -1.87
CA SER A 56 2.98 -10.97 -2.58
C SER A 56 3.51 -11.38 -3.96
N ARG A 57 3.00 -12.52 -4.47
CA ARG A 57 3.36 -13.03 -5.80
C ARG A 57 3.21 -11.98 -6.89
N GLY A 58 2.09 -11.25 -6.88
CA GLY A 58 1.80 -10.19 -7.84
C GLY A 58 2.78 -9.03 -7.76
N HIS A 59 3.15 -8.58 -6.55
CA HIS A 59 4.12 -7.50 -6.38
C HIS A 59 5.49 -7.87 -6.96
N ASN A 60 5.96 -9.11 -6.71
CA ASN A 60 7.25 -9.58 -7.20
C ASN A 60 7.33 -9.58 -8.73
N VAL A 61 6.22 -9.89 -9.42
CA VAL A 61 6.14 -9.86 -10.88
C VAL A 61 6.00 -8.42 -11.38
N ALA A 62 5.09 -7.62 -10.80
CA ALA A 62 4.79 -6.27 -11.27
C ALA A 62 5.98 -5.30 -11.24
N VAL A 63 6.91 -5.46 -10.30
CA VAL A 63 8.13 -4.62 -10.22
C VAL A 63 9.22 -5.02 -11.22
N SER A 64 9.07 -6.14 -11.93
CA SER A 64 10.09 -6.65 -12.85
C SER A 64 10.04 -5.91 -14.20
N PRO A 65 11.20 -5.72 -14.86
CA PRO A 65 11.24 -5.02 -16.15
C PRO A 65 10.47 -5.78 -17.24
N GLU A 66 10.45 -7.11 -17.20
CA GLU A 66 9.74 -7.94 -18.17
C GLU A 66 8.22 -7.72 -18.08
N ALA A 67 7.69 -7.57 -16.86
CA ALA A 67 6.28 -7.26 -16.64
C ALA A 67 5.91 -5.83 -17.07
N LYS A 68 6.85 -4.89 -17.02
CA LYS A 68 6.64 -3.53 -17.57
C LYS A 68 6.54 -3.54 -19.08
N ASN A 69 7.33 -4.40 -19.74
CA ASN A 69 7.34 -4.53 -21.20
C ASN A 69 6.13 -5.32 -21.72
N ASN A 70 5.54 -6.20 -20.89
CA ASN A 70 4.35 -6.96 -21.25
C ASN A 70 3.34 -7.04 -20.09
N PRO A 71 2.65 -5.93 -19.77
CA PRO A 71 1.78 -5.85 -18.60
C PRO A 71 0.53 -6.72 -18.76
N VAL A 72 0.00 -6.84 -19.98
CA VAL A 72 -1.20 -7.63 -20.26
C VAL A 72 -0.94 -9.11 -20.03
N LEU A 73 0.17 -9.64 -20.57
CA LEU A 73 0.55 -11.04 -20.36
C LEU A 73 0.89 -11.31 -18.89
N ALA A 74 1.55 -10.37 -18.20
CA ALA A 74 1.88 -10.52 -16.79
C ALA A 74 0.62 -10.66 -15.92
N VAL A 75 -0.40 -9.83 -16.16
CA VAL A 75 -1.71 -9.94 -15.46
C VAL A 75 -2.40 -11.26 -15.81
N ARG A 76 -2.37 -11.67 -17.07
CA ARG A 76 -2.95 -12.94 -17.52
C ARG A 76 -2.32 -14.13 -16.80
N LEU A 77 -1.00 -14.23 -16.81
CA LEU A 77 -0.25 -15.30 -16.12
C LEU A 77 -0.51 -15.30 -14.61
N LEU A 78 -0.65 -14.13 -13.99
CA LEU A 78 -0.99 -14.01 -12.56
C LEU A 78 -2.44 -14.41 -12.23
N LYS A 79 -3.36 -14.40 -13.19
CA LYS A 79 -4.76 -14.80 -12.97
C LYS A 79 -5.01 -16.26 -13.35
N GLU A 80 -4.46 -16.68 -14.48
CA GLU A 80 -4.77 -17.95 -15.11
C GLU A 80 -3.82 -19.08 -14.69
N THR A 81 -2.66 -18.76 -14.13
CA THR A 81 -1.66 -19.77 -13.74
C THR A 81 -1.24 -19.65 -12.28
N GLU A 82 -0.92 -20.79 -11.66
CA GLU A 82 -0.34 -20.89 -10.31
C GLU A 82 1.19 -20.91 -10.32
N LEU A 83 1.82 -20.49 -11.43
CA LEU A 83 3.27 -20.48 -11.57
C LEU A 83 3.95 -19.57 -10.53
N SER A 84 5.15 -19.96 -10.10
CA SER A 84 5.94 -19.10 -9.21
C SER A 84 6.34 -17.81 -9.93
N SER A 85 6.58 -16.74 -9.16
CA SER A 85 7.00 -15.44 -9.71
C SER A 85 8.24 -15.54 -10.61
N LYS A 86 9.18 -16.43 -10.29
CA LYS A 86 10.37 -16.71 -11.13
C LYS A 86 10.00 -17.27 -12.50
N LYS A 87 9.09 -18.26 -12.55
CA LYS A 87 8.65 -18.88 -13.80
C LYS A 87 7.89 -17.88 -14.68
N ILE A 88 7.04 -17.05 -14.08
CA ILE A 88 6.31 -15.99 -14.79
C ILE A 88 7.29 -15.00 -15.43
N LYS A 89 8.32 -14.55 -14.70
CA LYS A 89 9.35 -13.65 -15.25
C LYS A 89 10.10 -14.26 -16.43
N LEU A 90 10.47 -15.54 -16.36
CA LEU A 90 11.12 -16.25 -17.46
C LEU A 90 10.22 -16.30 -18.71
N GLN A 91 8.93 -16.58 -18.52
CA GLN A 91 7.98 -16.61 -19.63
C GLN A 91 7.79 -15.22 -20.25
N LEU A 92 7.71 -14.17 -19.42
CA LEU A 92 7.65 -12.78 -19.88
C LEU A 92 8.92 -12.37 -20.65
N ALA A 93 10.09 -12.81 -20.21
CA ALA A 93 11.36 -12.55 -20.91
C ALA A 93 11.42 -13.23 -22.28
N SER A 94 10.83 -14.42 -22.42
CA SER A 94 10.77 -15.13 -23.71
C SER A 94 9.71 -14.59 -24.65
N SER A 95 8.69 -13.91 -24.12
CA SER A 95 7.58 -13.39 -24.92
C SER A 95 7.99 -12.11 -25.65
N PRO A 96 7.56 -11.91 -26.91
CA PRO A 96 7.75 -10.64 -27.59
C PRO A 96 7.05 -9.51 -26.82
N MET A 97 7.62 -8.32 -26.89
CA MET A 97 7.07 -7.13 -26.25
C MET A 97 5.66 -6.87 -26.77
N ALA A 98 4.72 -6.57 -25.86
CA ALA A 98 3.36 -6.26 -26.25
C ALA A 98 3.32 -4.85 -26.86
N LEU A 99 3.01 -4.77 -28.14
CA LEU A 99 2.74 -3.48 -28.80
C LEU A 99 1.37 -2.96 -28.36
N SER A 100 1.24 -1.64 -28.26
CA SER A 100 -0.06 -0.99 -28.06
C SER A 100 -0.96 -1.26 -29.26
N VAL A 101 -2.27 -1.41 -29.03
CA VAL A 101 -3.28 -1.54 -30.10
C VAL A 101 -3.17 -0.39 -31.11
N PHE A 102 -2.84 0.81 -30.64
CA PHE A 102 -2.61 1.96 -31.51
C PHE A 102 -1.44 1.73 -32.46
N THR A 103 -0.28 1.31 -31.93
CA THR A 103 0.93 1.05 -32.72
C THR A 103 0.72 -0.12 -33.68
N GLN A 104 0.02 -1.16 -33.25
CA GLN A 104 -0.29 -2.31 -34.09
C GLN A 104 -1.14 -1.89 -35.29
N LYS A 105 -2.22 -1.13 -35.08
CA LYS A 105 -3.06 -0.62 -36.19
C LYS A 105 -2.27 0.20 -37.21
N PHE A 106 -1.35 1.03 -36.73
CA PHE A 106 -0.49 1.83 -37.60
C PHE A 106 0.53 1.01 -38.41
N MET A 107 0.92 -0.18 -37.94
CA MET A 107 1.83 -1.08 -38.67
C MET A 107 1.12 -2.01 -39.65
N GLU A 108 -0.20 -2.14 -39.55
CA GLU A 108 -1.04 -3.00 -40.39
C GLU A 108 -1.63 -2.26 -41.61
N GLU A 109 -1.50 -0.93 -41.66
CA GLU A 109 -1.86 -0.04 -42.80
C GLU A 109 -0.66 0.22 -43.72
#